data_AF-A0A428KWE7-F1
#
_entry.id   AF-A0A428KWE7-F1
#
_cell.length_a   1.000
_cell.length_b   1.000
_cell.length_c   1.000
_cell.angle_alpha   90.00
_cell.angle_beta   90.00
_cell.angle_gamma   90.00
#
_symmetry.space_group_name_H-M   'P 1'
#
loop_
_entity.id
_entity.type
_entity.pdbx_description
1 polymer ?
#
loop_
_entity_poly.entity_id
_entity_poly.type
_entity_poly.pdbx_seq_one_letter_code
_entity_poly.pdbx_strand_id
1 'polypeptide(L)'
;MTSNLSRLAPAAVASLLLLTACPSKNDTAETTTDTATEEPALPKAPAFNADSAYAFTAKQVSFGPRVPNTPAHVKTGDWIISKFKEAGLTVKEQPFEAMAFDGKMLKSRNIIAQYMPQATRRVAIFAHWDTRPFADKDKEKKNAPLDGASDGASGVAVALEMARVLGAQKDSLAPGVGVDFILFDSEDYGYDGSTQSEKKNLLGNQESWCLGSQYWAKNLMPVNYKPNYGILLDMVGAKGGKFSREQLSREKAPDVVAKVWNTASQLGFSDYFLFVDGYGITDDHVFTNNAGIRTIDIIDFLPNGEFQPYHHTTQDNMSIIDRRTLKAVGQTLLTVLYGE
;
A
#
# COMPACT_ATOMS: atom_id res chain seq x y z
N MET A 1 90.97 -14.22 54.91
CA MET A 1 90.89 -14.51 53.46
C MET A 1 90.37 -13.25 52.80
N THR A 2 91.22 -12.21 52.68
CA THR A 2 91.99 -11.83 51.46
C THR A 2 91.06 -11.38 50.33
N SER A 3 91.06 -10.16 49.80
CA SER A 3 91.85 -8.92 49.97
C SER A 3 91.14 -7.84 49.11
N ASN A 4 90.79 -6.66 49.64
CA ASN A 4 91.50 -5.37 49.47
C ASN A 4 91.72 -4.93 47.99
N LEU A 5 91.53 -3.68 47.55
CA LEU A 5 91.51 -2.38 48.25
C LEU A 5 91.08 -1.25 47.27
N SER A 6 90.53 -0.18 47.85
CA SER A 6 90.72 1.24 47.46
C SER A 6 89.84 1.77 46.29
N ARG A 7 89.26 2.99 46.28
CA ARG A 7 89.64 4.28 46.87
C ARG A 7 88.44 5.24 47.01
N LEU A 8 88.58 6.14 48.00
CA LEU A 8 88.28 7.58 48.03
C LEU A 8 86.81 8.09 48.07
N ALA A 9 86.58 8.85 49.15
CA ALA A 9 85.46 9.75 49.47
C ALA A 9 85.56 11.08 48.66
N PRO A 10 84.88 12.19 49.07
CA PRO A 10 83.47 12.45 49.40
C PRO A 10 82.92 13.64 48.57
N ALA A 11 81.59 13.90 48.56
CA ALA A 11 81.03 15.28 48.51
C ALA A 11 79.50 15.27 48.46
N ALA A 12 78.90 16.10 49.29
CA ALA A 12 77.50 16.47 49.25
C ALA A 12 77.20 17.39 48.06
N VAL A 13 76.12 17.13 47.31
CA VAL A 13 75.42 18.15 46.49
C VAL A 13 73.93 17.78 46.40
N ALA A 14 73.08 18.77 46.69
CA ALA A 14 71.64 18.73 46.55
C ALA A 14 71.22 18.64 45.07
N SER A 15 70.20 17.84 44.75
CA SER A 15 69.59 17.79 43.41
C SER A 15 68.07 17.69 43.46
N LEU A 16 67.46 18.61 42.73
CA LEU A 16 66.04 18.86 42.47
C LEU A 16 65.17 17.61 42.20
N LEU A 17 63.98 17.62 42.80
CA LEU A 17 62.82 16.84 42.35
C LEU A 17 62.34 17.35 40.98
N LEU A 18 62.48 16.53 39.95
CA LEU A 18 61.82 16.71 38.65
C LEU A 18 60.38 16.17 38.76
N LEU A 19 59.42 17.08 38.95
CA LEU A 19 58.00 16.82 38.72
C LEU A 19 57.75 16.83 37.21
N THR A 20 57.46 15.66 36.65
CA THR A 20 57.00 15.49 35.27
C THR A 20 55.57 16.00 35.15
N ALA A 21 55.38 17.14 34.50
CA ALA A 21 54.07 17.67 34.14
C ALA A 21 53.51 16.93 32.92
N CYS A 22 52.31 16.36 33.05
CA CYS A 22 51.50 15.90 31.92
C CYS A 22 51.04 17.11 31.07
N PRO A 23 51.13 17.05 29.74
CA PRO A 23 50.55 18.08 28.89
C PRO A 23 49.01 17.97 28.92
N SER A 24 48.39 19.06 29.33
CA SER A 24 46.95 19.31 29.23
C SER A 24 46.51 19.21 27.77
N LYS A 25 45.66 18.23 27.48
CA LYS A 25 44.96 18.09 26.21
C LYS A 25 43.89 19.18 26.17
N ASN A 26 44.03 20.12 25.23
CA ASN A 26 42.99 21.10 24.93
C ASN A 26 41.75 20.35 24.45
N ASP A 27 40.70 20.32 25.26
CA ASP A 27 39.35 19.97 24.83
C ASP A 27 38.81 21.13 23.99
N THR A 28 39.17 21.14 22.71
CA THR A 28 38.38 21.80 21.68
C THR A 28 37.02 21.10 21.66
N ALA A 29 36.01 21.76 22.21
CA ALA A 29 34.62 21.40 21.99
C ALA A 29 34.34 21.51 20.49
N GLU A 30 34.44 20.39 19.77
CA GLU A 30 33.79 20.24 18.49
C GLU A 30 32.29 20.40 18.75
N THR A 31 31.80 21.59 18.44
CA THR A 31 30.38 21.82 18.25
C THR A 31 30.01 21.00 17.03
N THR A 32 29.58 19.76 17.25
CA THR A 32 28.83 19.00 16.25
C THR A 32 27.59 19.82 15.97
N THR A 33 27.65 20.65 14.94
CA THR A 33 26.46 21.16 14.29
C THR A 33 25.70 19.93 13.82
N ASP A 34 24.71 19.52 14.61
CA ASP A 34 23.56 18.76 14.14
C ASP A 34 22.91 19.63 13.06
N THR A 35 23.47 19.56 11.86
CA THR A 35 22.76 19.90 10.65
C THR A 35 21.67 18.84 10.56
N ALA A 36 20.56 19.07 11.26
CA ALA A 36 19.30 18.43 10.92
C ALA A 36 19.13 18.68 9.42
N THR A 37 19.38 17.66 8.61
CA THR A 37 19.07 17.69 7.18
C THR A 37 17.59 17.98 7.10
N GLU A 38 17.27 19.23 6.77
CA GLU A 38 15.91 19.68 6.56
C GLU A 38 15.28 18.75 5.54
N GLU A 39 14.20 18.06 5.92
CA GLU A 39 13.52 17.15 5.00
C GLU A 39 13.10 17.93 3.74
N PRO A 40 13.34 17.37 2.54
CA PRO A 40 12.99 18.06 1.30
C PRO A 40 11.50 18.38 1.27
N ALA A 41 11.16 19.62 0.91
CA ALA A 41 9.78 20.07 0.86
C ALA A 41 8.94 19.22 -0.12
N LEU A 42 7.71 18.87 0.30
CA LEU A 42 6.78 18.12 -0.52
C LEU A 42 6.41 18.87 -1.82
N PRO A 43 6.21 18.14 -2.94
CA PRO A 43 5.70 18.73 -4.17
C PRO A 43 4.29 19.29 -3.96
N LYS A 44 3.95 20.34 -4.72
CA LYS A 44 2.59 20.88 -4.72
C LYS A 44 1.68 19.94 -5.53
N ALA A 45 0.89 19.14 -4.82
CA ALA A 45 -0.15 18.30 -5.42
C ALA A 45 -1.54 18.94 -5.30
N PRO A 46 -2.46 18.66 -6.23
CA PRO A 46 -3.86 19.05 -6.11
C PRO A 46 -4.52 18.40 -4.88
N ALA A 47 -5.57 19.04 -4.38
CA ALA A 47 -6.31 18.54 -3.24
C ALA A 47 -7.19 17.35 -3.63
N PHE A 48 -7.00 16.21 -2.97
CA PHE A 48 -7.92 15.08 -3.01
C PHE A 48 -9.28 15.46 -2.38
N ASN A 49 -10.40 15.19 -3.05
CA ASN A 49 -11.73 15.45 -2.49
C ASN A 49 -12.32 14.19 -1.83
N ALA A 50 -12.31 14.16 -0.50
CA ALA A 50 -12.82 13.03 0.27
C ALA A 50 -14.34 12.87 0.22
N ASP A 51 -15.11 13.94 0.00
CA ASP A 51 -16.56 13.83 -0.20
C ASP A 51 -16.89 13.11 -1.51
N SER A 52 -16.11 13.38 -2.56
CA SER A 52 -16.20 12.71 -3.85
C SER A 52 -15.86 11.22 -3.72
N ALA A 53 -14.72 10.89 -3.07
CA ALA A 53 -14.36 9.50 -2.79
C ALA A 53 -15.43 8.78 -1.95
N TYR A 54 -15.92 9.39 -0.88
CA TYR A 54 -17.00 8.82 -0.06
C TYR A 54 -18.27 8.56 -0.88
N ALA A 55 -18.64 9.50 -1.76
CA ALA A 55 -19.78 9.33 -2.67
C ALA A 55 -19.55 8.21 -3.69
N PHE A 56 -18.33 8.02 -4.18
CA PHE A 56 -17.98 6.87 -5.03
C PHE A 56 -18.07 5.54 -4.29
N THR A 57 -17.64 5.46 -3.03
CA THR A 57 -17.85 4.26 -2.19
C THR A 57 -19.34 3.98 -2.04
N ALA A 58 -20.12 4.99 -1.63
CA ALA A 58 -21.57 4.86 -1.46
C ALA A 58 -22.27 4.43 -2.75
N LYS A 59 -21.82 4.95 -3.90
CA LYS A 59 -22.41 4.63 -5.19
C LYS A 59 -22.17 3.16 -5.56
N GLN A 60 -20.97 2.62 -5.33
CA GLN A 60 -20.66 1.21 -5.55
C GLN A 60 -21.55 0.32 -4.67
N VAL A 61 -21.61 0.61 -3.36
CA VAL A 61 -22.46 -0.12 -2.41
C VAL A 61 -23.94 -0.05 -2.80
N SER A 62 -24.42 1.06 -3.35
CA SER A 62 -25.83 1.22 -3.74
C SER A 62 -26.30 0.28 -4.86
N PHE A 63 -25.39 -0.35 -5.61
CA PHE A 63 -25.75 -1.38 -6.58
C PHE A 63 -26.07 -2.73 -5.92
N GLY A 64 -25.69 -2.90 -4.65
CA GLY A 64 -25.65 -4.17 -3.92
C GLY A 64 -24.27 -4.83 -3.99
N PRO A 65 -24.09 -5.99 -3.31
CA PRO A 65 -22.85 -6.76 -3.34
C PRO A 65 -22.38 -7.04 -4.77
N ARG A 66 -21.12 -6.74 -5.08
CA ARG A 66 -20.51 -6.91 -6.40
C ARG A 66 -19.96 -8.34 -6.55
N VAL A 67 -20.77 -9.33 -6.23
CA VAL A 67 -20.39 -10.74 -6.38
C VAL A 67 -20.30 -11.08 -7.88
N PRO A 68 -19.21 -11.69 -8.36
CA PRO A 68 -19.08 -12.09 -9.76
C PRO A 68 -20.28 -12.91 -10.27
N ASN A 69 -20.64 -12.69 -11.53
CA ASN A 69 -21.85 -13.22 -12.20
C ASN A 69 -23.20 -12.62 -11.74
N THR A 70 -23.23 -11.55 -10.94
CA THR A 70 -24.50 -10.90 -10.55
C THR A 70 -24.80 -9.63 -11.36
N PRO A 71 -26.08 -9.21 -11.46
CA PRO A 71 -26.41 -7.93 -12.09
C PRO A 71 -25.80 -6.71 -11.40
N ALA A 72 -25.58 -6.76 -10.07
CA ALA A 72 -24.95 -5.69 -9.30
C ALA A 72 -23.49 -5.52 -9.73
N HIS A 73 -22.73 -6.62 -9.81
CA HIS A 73 -21.36 -6.65 -10.31
C HIS A 73 -21.23 -6.06 -11.71
N VAL A 74 -22.05 -6.52 -12.67
CA VAL A 74 -22.02 -5.98 -14.05
C VAL A 74 -22.29 -4.46 -14.06
N LYS A 75 -23.34 -4.00 -13.38
CA LYS A 75 -23.70 -2.58 -13.31
C LYS A 75 -22.63 -1.73 -12.65
N THR A 76 -21.99 -2.23 -11.59
CA THR A 76 -20.90 -1.51 -10.91
C THR A 76 -19.68 -1.39 -11.81
N GLY A 77 -19.24 -2.46 -12.46
CA GLY A 77 -18.10 -2.39 -13.38
C GLY A 77 -18.35 -1.44 -14.55
N ASP A 78 -19.56 -1.45 -15.12
CA ASP A 78 -19.93 -0.52 -16.21
C ASP A 78 -19.90 0.95 -15.74
N TRP A 79 -20.36 1.19 -14.51
CA TRP A 79 -20.29 2.51 -13.88
C TRP A 79 -18.86 2.95 -13.58
N ILE A 80 -17.98 2.06 -13.09
CA ILE A 80 -16.56 2.35 -12.87
C ILE A 80 -15.89 2.77 -14.19
N ILE A 81 -16.13 2.01 -15.26
CA ILE A 81 -15.61 2.32 -16.60
C ILE A 81 -16.11 3.68 -17.08
N SER A 82 -17.39 4.00 -16.86
CA SER A 82 -17.94 5.31 -17.21
C SER A 82 -17.22 6.43 -16.47
N LYS A 83 -16.92 6.25 -15.18
CA LYS A 83 -16.26 7.28 -14.36
C LYS A 83 -14.82 7.56 -14.80
N PHE A 84 -14.05 6.53 -15.13
CA PHE A 84 -12.72 6.75 -15.71
C PHE A 84 -12.78 7.44 -17.07
N LYS A 85 -13.75 7.10 -17.93
CA LYS A 85 -13.96 7.79 -19.22
C LYS A 85 -14.39 9.24 -19.03
N GLU A 86 -15.29 9.52 -18.08
CA GLU A 86 -15.70 10.88 -17.70
C GLU A 86 -14.51 11.72 -17.19
N ALA A 87 -13.55 11.08 -16.51
CA ALA A 87 -12.29 11.70 -16.10
C ALA A 87 -11.26 11.84 -17.26
N GLY A 88 -11.61 11.45 -18.49
CA GLY A 88 -10.76 11.60 -19.67
C GLY A 88 -9.67 10.54 -19.83
N LEU A 89 -9.72 9.42 -19.10
CA LEU A 89 -8.74 8.35 -19.20
C LEU A 89 -9.04 7.40 -20.37
N THR A 90 -7.99 6.78 -20.89
CA THR A 90 -8.14 5.67 -21.85
C THR A 90 -8.46 4.39 -21.10
N VAL A 91 -9.66 3.83 -21.31
CA VAL A 91 -10.11 2.62 -20.60
C VAL A 91 -10.10 1.40 -21.51
N LYS A 92 -9.57 0.28 -20.99
CA LYS A 92 -9.60 -1.05 -21.57
C LYS A 92 -10.21 -2.04 -20.57
N GLU A 93 -10.93 -3.00 -21.10
CA GLU A 93 -11.50 -4.10 -20.33
C GLU A 93 -10.73 -5.38 -20.66
N GLN A 94 -10.44 -6.18 -19.64
CA GLN A 94 -9.85 -7.50 -19.80
C GLN A 94 -10.83 -8.54 -19.25
N PRO A 95 -11.79 -9.01 -20.06
CA PRO A 95 -12.70 -10.08 -19.67
C PRO A 95 -11.96 -11.42 -19.60
N PHE A 96 -12.30 -12.24 -18.62
CA PHE A 96 -11.75 -13.58 -18.45
C PHE A 96 -12.75 -14.51 -17.75
N GLU A 97 -12.48 -15.81 -17.81
CA GLU A 97 -13.20 -16.82 -17.03
C GLU A 97 -12.23 -17.52 -16.08
N ALA A 98 -12.63 -17.70 -14.82
CA ALA A 98 -11.85 -18.40 -13.81
C ALA A 98 -12.75 -19.32 -12.97
N MET A 99 -12.26 -20.53 -12.68
CA MET A 99 -12.96 -21.45 -11.80
C MET A 99 -12.71 -21.04 -10.34
N ALA A 100 -13.78 -20.83 -9.58
CA ALA A 100 -13.73 -20.63 -8.15
C ALA A 100 -13.50 -21.95 -7.38
N PHE A 101 -13.20 -21.85 -6.08
CA PHE A 101 -13.00 -23.02 -5.22
C PHE A 101 -14.21 -23.96 -5.15
N ASP A 102 -15.43 -23.45 -5.36
CA ASP A 102 -16.68 -24.20 -5.34
C ASP A 102 -17.04 -24.80 -6.71
N GLY A 103 -16.17 -24.63 -7.71
CA GLY A 103 -16.36 -25.12 -9.09
C GLY A 103 -17.20 -24.20 -9.97
N LYS A 104 -17.69 -23.07 -9.44
CA LYS A 104 -18.40 -22.07 -10.25
C LYS A 104 -17.44 -21.41 -11.23
N MET A 105 -17.86 -21.26 -12.48
CA MET A 105 -17.14 -20.45 -13.45
C MET A 105 -17.51 -18.98 -13.30
N LEU A 106 -16.54 -18.16 -12.91
CA LEU A 106 -16.70 -16.72 -12.74
C LEU A 106 -16.45 -16.03 -14.09
N LYS A 107 -17.43 -15.26 -14.57
CA LYS A 107 -17.25 -14.37 -15.71
C LYS A 107 -16.81 -13.02 -15.18
N SER A 108 -15.53 -12.79 -15.27
CA SER A 108 -14.85 -11.70 -14.56
C SER A 108 -14.24 -10.73 -15.57
N ARG A 109 -13.94 -9.52 -15.10
CA ARG A 109 -13.45 -8.42 -15.91
C ARG A 109 -12.53 -7.52 -15.10
N ASN A 110 -11.23 -7.58 -15.38
CA ASN A 110 -10.32 -6.54 -14.92
C ASN A 110 -10.56 -5.24 -15.72
N ILE A 111 -10.40 -4.10 -15.07
CA ILE A 111 -10.61 -2.77 -15.67
C ILE A 111 -9.28 -2.01 -15.63
N ILE A 112 -8.81 -1.55 -16.79
CA ILE A 112 -7.53 -0.83 -16.93
C ILE A 112 -7.82 0.57 -17.45
N ALA A 113 -7.51 1.60 -16.68
CA ALA A 113 -7.68 3.00 -17.05
C ALA A 113 -6.33 3.74 -17.01
N GLN A 114 -5.92 4.30 -18.15
CA GLN A 114 -4.61 4.94 -18.31
C GLN A 114 -4.75 6.45 -18.43
N TYR A 115 -4.12 7.17 -17.51
CA TYR A 115 -3.82 8.59 -17.60
C TYR A 115 -2.45 8.76 -18.29
N MET A 116 -2.38 9.69 -19.25
CA MET A 116 -1.19 9.93 -20.09
C MET A 116 -0.55 8.63 -20.60
N PRO A 117 -1.25 7.81 -21.43
CA PRO A 117 -0.77 6.48 -21.84
C PRO A 117 0.55 6.50 -22.63
N GLN A 118 0.97 7.67 -23.15
CA GLN A 118 2.23 7.83 -23.88
C GLN A 118 3.44 8.13 -22.96
N ALA A 119 3.22 8.40 -21.67
CA ALA A 119 4.30 8.65 -20.74
C ALA A 119 5.14 7.38 -20.53
N THR A 120 6.47 7.52 -20.59
CA THR A 120 7.43 6.42 -20.44
C THR A 120 7.63 6.00 -18.99
N ARG A 121 7.65 6.97 -18.06
CA ARG A 121 7.59 6.73 -16.61
C ARG A 121 6.14 6.59 -16.19
N ARG A 122 5.84 5.53 -15.44
CA ARG A 122 4.47 5.17 -15.07
C ARG A 122 4.40 4.65 -13.65
N VAL A 123 3.34 4.98 -12.94
CA VAL A 123 3.00 4.40 -11.63
C VAL A 123 1.66 3.68 -11.75
N ALA A 124 1.60 2.46 -11.25
CA ALA A 124 0.37 1.68 -11.22
C ALA A 124 -0.35 1.85 -9.88
N ILE A 125 -1.65 2.09 -9.91
CA ILE A 125 -2.54 2.04 -8.76
C ILE A 125 -3.49 0.86 -8.95
N PHE A 126 -3.47 -0.07 -8.01
CA PHE A 126 -4.28 -1.28 -8.03
C PHE A 126 -5.35 -1.23 -6.94
N ALA A 127 -6.46 -1.93 -7.16
CA ALA A 127 -7.46 -2.29 -6.15
C ALA A 127 -8.31 -3.43 -6.70
N HIS A 128 -8.86 -4.29 -5.86
CA HIS A 128 -9.94 -5.17 -6.30
C HIS A 128 -11.29 -4.44 -6.25
N TRP A 129 -12.28 -4.88 -7.02
CA TRP A 129 -13.59 -4.19 -7.09
C TRP A 129 -14.81 -5.09 -6.83
N ASP A 130 -14.60 -6.40 -6.80
CA ASP A 130 -15.63 -7.36 -6.44
C ASP A 130 -15.97 -7.31 -4.95
N THR A 131 -16.83 -8.23 -4.50
CA THR A 131 -17.11 -8.47 -3.08
C THR A 131 -17.19 -9.95 -2.84
N ARG A 132 -16.71 -10.38 -1.67
CA ARG A 132 -16.97 -11.73 -1.19
C ARG A 132 -18.46 -12.07 -1.12
N PRO A 133 -18.85 -13.25 -1.63
CA PRO A 133 -20.22 -13.75 -1.57
C PRO A 133 -20.64 -14.28 -0.20
N PHE A 134 -19.73 -14.40 0.75
CA PHE A 134 -19.97 -15.02 2.06
C PHE A 134 -19.37 -14.17 3.19
N ALA A 135 -20.22 -13.59 4.05
CA ALA A 135 -19.81 -12.96 5.30
C ALA A 135 -19.36 -14.03 6.32
N ASP A 136 -18.37 -14.83 5.99
CA ASP A 136 -18.00 -16.07 6.66
C ASP A 136 -17.34 -15.87 8.03
N LYS A 137 -16.98 -14.62 8.36
CA LYS A 137 -16.58 -14.21 9.72
C LYS A 137 -17.78 -13.71 10.58
N ASP A 138 -18.99 -13.62 10.03
CA ASP A 138 -20.20 -13.36 10.82
C ASP A 138 -20.58 -14.54 11.70
N LYS A 139 -21.19 -14.24 12.86
CA LYS A 139 -21.74 -15.26 13.76
C LYS A 139 -23.03 -15.87 13.22
N GLU A 140 -23.90 -15.06 12.63
CA GLU A 140 -25.27 -15.45 12.26
C GLU A 140 -25.49 -15.57 10.75
N LYS A 141 -24.83 -14.73 9.94
CA LYS A 141 -25.11 -14.58 8.51
C LYS A 141 -23.96 -15.04 7.61
N LYS A 142 -23.33 -16.15 7.96
CA LYS A 142 -22.11 -16.69 7.30
C LYS A 142 -22.17 -16.83 5.78
N ASN A 143 -23.37 -17.03 5.23
CA ASN A 143 -23.59 -17.24 3.79
C ASN A 143 -24.20 -16.02 3.09
N ALA A 144 -24.41 -14.91 3.79
CA ALA A 144 -24.91 -13.68 3.18
C ALA A 144 -23.77 -13.00 2.42
N PRO A 145 -24.03 -12.39 1.25
CA PRO A 145 -23.06 -11.51 0.63
C PRO A 145 -22.90 -10.24 1.46
N LEU A 146 -21.71 -9.63 1.43
CA LEU A 146 -21.41 -8.40 2.14
C LEU A 146 -21.40 -7.19 1.21
N ASP A 147 -21.68 -6.01 1.76
CA ASP A 147 -21.74 -4.76 0.98
C ASP A 147 -20.36 -4.38 0.44
N GLY A 148 -19.28 -4.71 1.16
CA GLY A 148 -17.89 -4.52 0.74
C GLY A 148 -17.51 -3.05 0.62
N ALA A 149 -17.88 -2.25 1.63
CA ALA A 149 -17.69 -0.80 1.55
C ALA A 149 -16.22 -0.43 1.73
N SER A 150 -15.50 -1.09 2.64
CA SER A 150 -14.06 -0.98 2.79
C SER A 150 -13.38 -1.99 1.87
N ASP A 151 -13.79 -3.26 1.96
CA ASP A 151 -13.28 -4.40 1.19
C ASP A 151 -13.77 -4.32 -0.27
N GLY A 152 -12.89 -3.82 -1.14
CA GLY A 152 -13.17 -3.48 -2.54
C GLY A 152 -13.53 -2.01 -2.78
N ALA A 153 -14.70 -1.52 -2.30
CA ALA A 153 -15.22 -0.23 -2.80
C ALA A 153 -14.38 0.99 -2.39
N SER A 154 -13.63 0.90 -1.29
CA SER A 154 -12.80 2.02 -0.81
C SER A 154 -11.56 2.25 -1.67
N GLY A 155 -10.84 1.19 -2.07
CA GLY A 155 -9.69 1.28 -2.96
C GLY A 155 -10.08 1.83 -4.33
N VAL A 156 -11.18 1.31 -4.89
CA VAL A 156 -11.76 1.81 -6.15
C VAL A 156 -12.17 3.28 -6.04
N ALA A 157 -12.77 3.69 -4.92
CA ALA A 157 -13.21 5.07 -4.74
C ALA A 157 -12.02 6.05 -4.67
N VAL A 158 -10.92 5.67 -4.02
CA VAL A 158 -9.68 6.46 -4.02
C VAL A 158 -9.12 6.56 -5.44
N ALA A 159 -9.05 5.44 -6.18
CA ALA A 159 -8.60 5.43 -7.58
C ALA A 159 -9.46 6.34 -8.49
N LEU A 160 -10.78 6.28 -8.37
CA LEU A 160 -11.70 7.12 -9.14
C LEU A 160 -11.54 8.60 -8.83
N GLU A 161 -11.38 8.97 -7.56
CA GLU A 161 -11.16 10.37 -7.19
C GLU A 161 -9.78 10.88 -7.65
N MET A 162 -8.73 10.06 -7.54
CA MET A 162 -7.43 10.38 -8.10
C MET A 162 -7.53 10.61 -9.61
N ALA A 163 -8.20 9.71 -10.35
CA ALA A 163 -8.40 9.88 -11.79
C ALA A 163 -9.18 11.16 -12.13
N ARG A 164 -10.25 11.47 -11.39
CA ARG A 164 -11.02 12.71 -11.56
C ARG A 164 -10.15 13.96 -11.32
N VAL A 165 -9.31 13.94 -10.27
CA VAL A 165 -8.42 15.06 -9.96
C VAL A 165 -7.35 15.24 -11.04
N LEU A 166 -6.71 14.16 -11.49
CA LEU A 166 -5.68 14.17 -12.54
C LEU A 166 -6.25 14.60 -13.90
N GLY A 167 -7.41 14.07 -14.28
CA GLY A 167 -8.09 14.39 -15.53
C GLY A 167 -8.58 15.84 -15.62
N ALA A 168 -8.77 16.50 -14.48
CA ALA A 168 -9.14 17.91 -14.42
C ALA A 168 -7.93 18.87 -14.48
N GLN A 169 -6.70 18.37 -14.45
CA GLN A 169 -5.51 19.21 -14.51
C GLN A 169 -5.22 19.66 -15.94
N LYS A 170 -4.70 20.88 -16.06
CA LYS A 170 -4.05 21.34 -17.29
C LYS A 170 -2.72 20.62 -17.45
N ASP A 171 -2.27 20.40 -18.69
CA ASP A 171 -1.01 19.72 -18.98
C ASP A 171 0.20 20.30 -18.23
N SER A 172 0.25 21.62 -18.03
CA SER A 172 1.33 22.30 -17.30
C SER A 172 1.35 22.03 -15.78
N LEU A 173 0.30 21.40 -15.25
CA LEU A 173 0.12 21.03 -13.84
C LEU A 173 -0.04 19.51 -13.67
N ALA A 174 0.12 18.74 -14.73
CA ALA A 174 0.13 17.29 -14.68
C ALA A 174 1.39 16.78 -13.95
N PRO A 175 1.32 15.63 -13.25
CA PRO A 175 2.51 14.99 -12.71
C PRO A 175 3.48 14.57 -13.84
N GLY A 176 4.77 14.40 -13.51
CA GLY A 176 5.81 14.00 -14.46
C GLY A 176 5.71 12.53 -14.94
N VAL A 177 4.63 11.83 -14.59
CA VAL A 177 4.44 10.39 -14.83
C VAL A 177 3.04 10.09 -15.36
N GLY A 178 2.95 9.03 -16.17
CA GLY A 178 1.67 8.39 -16.46
C GLY A 178 1.16 7.61 -15.25
N VAL A 179 -0.15 7.45 -15.16
CA VAL A 179 -0.78 6.70 -14.08
C VAL A 179 -1.71 5.66 -14.68
N ASP A 180 -1.59 4.42 -14.24
CA ASP A 180 -2.44 3.32 -14.67
C ASP A 180 -3.25 2.82 -13.47
N PHE A 181 -4.56 3.01 -13.52
CA PHE A 181 -5.49 2.44 -12.55
C PHE A 181 -5.92 1.08 -13.06
N ILE A 182 -5.56 0.01 -12.36
CA ILE A 182 -5.86 -1.37 -12.75
C ILE A 182 -6.69 -2.00 -11.64
N LEU A 183 -7.96 -2.24 -11.92
CA LEU A 183 -8.90 -2.81 -10.97
C LEU A 183 -9.09 -4.29 -11.25
N PHE A 184 -8.74 -5.13 -10.27
CA PHE A 184 -8.82 -6.58 -10.37
C PHE A 184 -10.22 -7.08 -9.96
N ASP A 185 -10.67 -8.13 -10.65
CA ASP A 185 -11.96 -8.78 -10.36
C ASP A 185 -11.72 -10.18 -9.79
N SER A 186 -12.67 -10.67 -9.00
CA SER A 186 -12.63 -12.00 -8.39
C SER A 186 -11.41 -12.22 -7.51
N GLU A 187 -11.04 -11.19 -6.77
CA GLU A 187 -10.04 -11.30 -5.71
C GLU A 187 -10.63 -12.13 -4.56
N ASP A 188 -11.84 -11.78 -4.14
CA ASP A 188 -12.38 -12.12 -2.81
C ASP A 188 -13.34 -13.35 -2.86
N TYR A 189 -13.22 -14.16 -3.90
CA TYR A 189 -14.00 -15.40 -4.06
C TYR A 189 -13.30 -16.61 -3.40
N GLY A 190 -12.11 -16.44 -2.84
CA GLY A 190 -11.28 -17.56 -2.38
C GLY A 190 -11.83 -18.34 -1.19
N TYR A 191 -11.25 -19.53 -1.02
CA TYR A 191 -11.56 -20.47 0.06
C TYR A 191 -10.75 -20.13 1.31
N ASP A 192 -11.45 -19.97 2.43
CA ASP A 192 -10.83 -19.86 3.75
C ASP A 192 -11.16 -21.11 4.58
N GLY A 193 -10.14 -21.95 4.80
CA GLY A 193 -10.31 -23.19 5.58
C GLY A 193 -10.64 -22.95 7.05
N SER A 194 -10.39 -21.75 7.60
CA SER A 194 -10.69 -21.41 8.99
C SER A 194 -12.16 -21.03 9.21
N THR A 195 -12.81 -20.46 8.21
CA THR A 195 -14.21 -20.00 8.27
C THR A 195 -15.18 -20.88 7.47
N GLN A 196 -14.67 -21.66 6.52
CA GLN A 196 -15.46 -22.44 5.55
C GLN A 196 -15.05 -23.93 5.51
N SER A 197 -14.53 -24.47 6.62
CA SER A 197 -14.09 -25.88 6.73
C SER A 197 -15.13 -26.93 6.30
N GLU A 198 -16.41 -26.57 6.30
CA GLU A 198 -17.52 -27.40 5.84
C GLU A 198 -17.67 -27.46 4.31
N LYS A 199 -17.04 -26.54 3.57
CA LYS A 199 -17.05 -26.50 2.11
C LYS A 199 -15.88 -27.29 1.54
N LYS A 200 -16.07 -27.83 0.34
CA LYS A 200 -15.01 -28.55 -0.39
C LYS A 200 -14.29 -27.59 -1.33
N ASN A 201 -12.98 -27.42 -1.15
CA ASN A 201 -12.13 -26.75 -2.14
C ASN A 201 -11.86 -27.68 -3.34
N LEU A 202 -12.49 -27.39 -4.47
CA LEU A 202 -12.35 -28.11 -5.74
C LEU A 202 -11.09 -27.72 -6.54
N LEU A 203 -10.41 -26.63 -6.16
CA LEU A 203 -9.14 -26.21 -6.77
C LEU A 203 -7.93 -26.96 -6.18
N GLY A 204 -8.13 -27.76 -5.12
CA GLY A 204 -7.07 -28.50 -4.47
C GLY A 204 -6.04 -27.56 -3.83
N ASN A 205 -4.80 -27.62 -4.31
CA ASN A 205 -3.69 -26.79 -3.82
C ASN A 205 -3.47 -25.51 -4.66
N GLN A 206 -4.31 -25.25 -5.66
CA GLN A 206 -4.20 -24.01 -6.43
C GLN A 206 -4.70 -22.83 -5.60
N GLU A 207 -4.07 -21.67 -5.80
CA GLU A 207 -4.48 -20.44 -5.14
C GLU A 207 -5.86 -20.00 -5.62
N SER A 208 -6.77 -19.80 -4.66
CA SER A 208 -8.18 -19.50 -4.89
C SER A 208 -8.53 -18.02 -4.76
N TRP A 209 -7.65 -17.23 -4.15
CA TRP A 209 -7.78 -15.77 -4.02
C TRP A 209 -7.16 -15.04 -5.21
N CYS A 210 -7.44 -13.75 -5.35
CA CYS A 210 -6.74 -12.87 -6.29
C CYS A 210 -6.79 -13.35 -7.75
N LEU A 211 -7.91 -13.96 -8.19
CA LEU A 211 -7.98 -14.61 -9.52
C LEU A 211 -7.79 -13.59 -10.65
N GLY A 212 -8.23 -12.35 -10.46
CA GLY A 212 -8.05 -11.25 -11.40
C GLY A 212 -6.59 -10.85 -11.60
N SER A 213 -5.85 -10.63 -10.52
CA SER A 213 -4.43 -10.30 -10.62
C SER A 213 -3.59 -11.50 -11.07
N GLN A 214 -3.94 -12.72 -10.69
CA GLN A 214 -3.37 -13.95 -11.24
C GLN A 214 -3.52 -14.02 -12.77
N TYR A 215 -4.74 -13.77 -13.27
CA TYR A 215 -5.00 -13.76 -14.71
C TYR A 215 -4.22 -12.65 -15.39
N TRP A 216 -4.25 -11.44 -14.83
CA TRP A 216 -3.56 -10.28 -15.36
C TRP A 216 -2.04 -10.47 -15.43
N ALA A 217 -1.43 -11.03 -14.37
CA ALA A 217 0.01 -11.31 -14.31
C ALA A 217 0.46 -12.30 -15.40
N LYS A 218 -0.39 -13.28 -15.73
CA LYS A 218 -0.15 -14.25 -16.82
C LYS A 218 -0.45 -13.67 -18.21
N ASN A 219 -1.30 -12.64 -18.28
CA ASN A 219 -1.79 -12.04 -19.52
C ASN A 219 -1.65 -10.52 -19.45
N LEU A 220 -0.42 -10.04 -19.29
CA LEU A 220 -0.15 -8.63 -19.01
C LEU A 220 -0.88 -7.69 -19.98
N MET A 221 -1.69 -6.80 -19.40
CA MET A 221 -2.38 -5.73 -20.12
C MET A 221 -2.15 -4.40 -19.38
N PRO A 222 -1.46 -3.42 -19.98
CA PRO A 222 -0.93 -3.39 -21.36
C PRO A 222 0.15 -4.44 -21.69
N VAL A 223 0.36 -4.70 -22.98
CA VAL A 223 1.44 -5.61 -23.43
C VAL A 223 2.80 -4.99 -23.09
N ASN A 224 3.76 -5.82 -22.63
CA ASN A 224 5.09 -5.39 -22.20
C ASN A 224 5.08 -4.34 -21.08
N TYR A 225 4.05 -4.36 -20.25
CA TYR A 225 3.86 -3.36 -19.21
C TYR A 225 4.95 -3.41 -18.13
N LYS A 226 5.59 -2.25 -17.89
CA LYS A 226 6.71 -2.08 -16.95
C LYS A 226 6.62 -0.70 -16.29
N PRO A 227 5.72 -0.50 -15.32
CA PRO A 227 5.70 0.73 -14.54
C PRO A 227 6.93 0.80 -13.62
N ASN A 228 7.25 1.99 -13.13
CA ASN A 228 8.34 2.22 -12.17
C ASN A 228 8.10 1.45 -10.86
N TYR A 229 6.84 1.43 -10.41
CA TYR A 229 6.34 0.66 -9.27
C TYR A 229 4.80 0.64 -9.28
N GLY A 230 4.23 -0.18 -8.40
CA GLY A 230 2.81 -0.27 -8.13
C GLY A 230 2.46 0.03 -6.68
N ILE A 231 1.20 0.39 -6.45
CA ILE A 231 0.59 0.53 -5.12
C ILE A 231 -0.80 -0.10 -5.18
N LEU A 232 -1.03 -1.14 -4.39
CA LEU A 232 -2.34 -1.74 -4.15
C LEU A 232 -3.05 -1.01 -3.01
N LEU A 233 -4.34 -0.80 -3.17
CA LEU A 233 -5.24 -0.21 -2.18
C LEU A 233 -6.28 -1.26 -1.80
N ASP A 234 -6.18 -1.79 -0.59
CA ASP A 234 -7.16 -2.69 -0.03
C ASP A 234 -7.68 -2.18 1.33
N MET A 235 -9.00 -2.20 1.53
CA MET A 235 -9.64 -1.80 2.79
C MET A 235 -9.24 -0.39 3.31
N VAL A 236 -8.99 0.56 2.41
CA VAL A 236 -8.50 1.93 2.73
C VAL A 236 -9.59 2.94 3.13
N GLY A 237 -10.79 2.48 3.48
CA GLY A 237 -11.95 3.34 3.72
C GLY A 237 -12.44 3.42 5.17
N ALA A 238 -12.14 2.43 5.99
CA ALA A 238 -12.72 2.30 7.31
C ALA A 238 -12.24 3.37 8.31
N LYS A 239 -13.11 3.72 9.25
CA LYS A 239 -12.83 4.73 10.28
C LYS A 239 -11.65 4.32 11.14
N GLY A 240 -10.63 5.16 11.13
CA GLY A 240 -9.43 4.96 11.96
C GLY A 240 -8.52 3.85 11.44
N GLY A 241 -8.61 3.52 10.14
CA GLY A 241 -7.79 2.49 9.51
C GLY A 241 -6.29 2.65 9.79
N LYS A 242 -5.61 1.51 9.88
CA LYS A 242 -4.21 1.42 10.32
C LYS A 242 -3.39 0.70 9.26
N PHE A 243 -2.61 1.48 8.52
CA PHE A 243 -1.74 0.97 7.47
C PHE A 243 -0.37 0.73 8.09
N SER A 244 -0.06 -0.53 8.35
CA SER A 244 1.28 -0.97 8.77
C SER A 244 2.15 -1.26 7.54
N ARG A 245 3.47 -1.31 7.71
CA ARG A 245 4.39 -1.64 6.60
C ARG A 245 4.38 -3.15 6.38
N GLU A 246 3.49 -3.58 5.49
CA GLU A 246 3.25 -4.98 5.12
C GLU A 246 4.55 -5.69 4.69
N GLN A 247 4.73 -6.94 5.11
CA GLN A 247 6.02 -7.62 5.01
C GLN A 247 6.46 -7.84 3.56
N LEU A 248 5.59 -8.36 2.68
CA LEU A 248 5.94 -8.66 1.29
C LEU A 248 6.23 -7.37 0.51
N SER A 249 5.54 -6.28 0.84
CA SER A 249 5.78 -4.93 0.34
C SER A 249 7.16 -4.42 0.72
N ARG A 250 7.58 -4.60 1.98
CA ARG A 250 8.94 -4.25 2.44
C ARG A 250 10.02 -5.11 1.77
N GLU A 251 9.72 -6.38 1.49
CA GLU A 251 10.66 -7.27 0.81
C GLU A 251 10.81 -6.94 -0.69
N LYS A 252 9.71 -6.58 -1.36
CA LYS A 252 9.69 -6.37 -2.82
C LYS A 252 9.91 -4.93 -3.27
N ALA A 253 9.49 -3.96 -2.46
CA ALA A 253 9.51 -2.55 -2.82
C ALA A 253 9.80 -1.63 -1.61
N PRO A 254 10.89 -1.86 -0.85
CA PRO A 254 11.20 -1.10 0.38
C PRO A 254 11.35 0.41 0.14
N ASP A 255 11.88 0.81 -1.01
CA ASP A 255 11.99 2.21 -1.43
C ASP A 255 10.62 2.86 -1.66
N VAL A 256 9.65 2.10 -2.17
CA VAL A 256 8.28 2.57 -2.39
C VAL A 256 7.55 2.69 -1.05
N VAL A 257 7.70 1.71 -0.16
CA VAL A 257 7.18 1.79 1.22
C VAL A 257 7.69 3.05 1.91
N ALA A 258 9.01 3.27 1.91
CA ALA A 258 9.63 4.43 2.52
C ALA A 258 9.10 5.75 1.91
N LYS A 259 9.01 5.82 0.58
CA LYS A 259 8.48 6.99 -0.14
C LYS A 259 7.04 7.33 0.30
N VAL A 260 6.15 6.34 0.31
CA VAL A 260 4.74 6.53 0.65
C VAL A 260 4.57 6.92 2.12
N TRP A 261 5.22 6.20 3.04
CA TRP A 261 5.10 6.47 4.48
C TRP A 261 5.71 7.80 4.88
N ASN A 262 6.87 8.17 4.34
CA ASN A 262 7.48 9.47 4.62
C ASN A 262 6.60 10.61 4.09
N THR A 263 6.04 10.45 2.88
CA THR A 263 5.08 11.44 2.33
C THR A 263 3.85 11.58 3.22
N ALA A 264 3.25 10.47 3.65
CA ALA A 264 2.12 10.49 4.58
C ALA A 264 2.46 11.19 5.90
N SER A 265 3.65 10.91 6.43
CA SER A 265 4.12 11.51 7.69
C SER A 265 4.27 13.02 7.58
N GLN A 266 4.92 13.50 6.52
CA GLN A 266 5.10 14.94 6.28
C GLN A 266 3.77 15.67 6.02
N LEU A 267 2.77 14.97 5.48
CA LEU A 267 1.40 15.47 5.33
C LEU A 267 0.58 15.45 6.64
N GLY A 268 1.12 14.89 7.73
CA GLY A 268 0.44 14.80 9.02
C GLY A 268 -0.52 13.61 9.16
N PHE A 269 -0.34 12.55 8.39
CA PHE A 269 -1.16 11.33 8.41
C PHE A 269 -0.48 10.14 9.13
N SER A 270 0.47 10.39 10.02
CA SER A 270 1.17 9.35 10.79
C SER A 270 0.25 8.57 11.75
N ASP A 271 -0.97 9.06 11.99
CA ASP A 271 -2.00 8.33 12.73
C ASP A 271 -2.68 7.22 11.90
N TYR A 272 -2.54 7.26 10.57
CA TYR A 272 -2.99 6.23 9.63
C TYR A 272 -1.83 5.38 9.11
N PHE A 273 -0.76 6.03 8.64
CA PHE A 273 0.44 5.39 8.09
C PHE A 273 1.46 5.14 9.20
N LEU A 274 1.41 3.95 9.77
CA LEU A 274 2.19 3.58 10.94
C LEU A 274 3.60 3.14 10.54
N PHE A 275 4.64 3.72 11.16
CA PHE A 275 6.01 3.21 11.07
C PHE A 275 6.21 1.96 11.96
N VAL A 276 5.33 0.98 11.76
CA VAL A 276 5.30 -0.31 12.42
C VAL A 276 5.28 -1.37 11.33
N ASP A 277 6.14 -2.37 11.46
CA ASP A 277 6.17 -3.49 10.52
C ASP A 277 5.03 -4.46 10.82
N GLY A 278 4.29 -4.82 9.77
CA GLY A 278 3.22 -5.81 9.82
C GLY A 278 3.66 -7.17 9.28
N TYR A 279 2.76 -8.14 9.42
CA TYR A 279 2.91 -9.48 8.83
C TYR A 279 2.65 -9.49 7.33
N GLY A 280 3.12 -10.55 6.68
CA GLY A 280 2.86 -10.80 5.27
C GLY A 280 1.43 -11.24 5.02
N ILE A 281 0.81 -10.71 3.96
CA ILE A 281 -0.51 -11.12 3.48
C ILE A 281 -0.45 -11.49 2.00
N THR A 282 -1.09 -12.60 1.62
CA THR A 282 -1.33 -12.89 0.21
C THR A 282 -2.46 -11.98 -0.27
N ASP A 283 -2.13 -11.08 -1.19
CA ASP A 283 -3.05 -10.17 -1.84
C ASP A 283 -2.60 -9.93 -3.29
N ASP A 284 -3.32 -9.14 -4.07
CA ASP A 284 -3.11 -8.89 -5.49
C ASP A 284 -1.67 -8.40 -5.81
N HIS A 285 -1.02 -7.69 -4.87
CA HIS A 285 0.36 -7.22 -5.05
C HIS A 285 1.36 -8.36 -5.16
N VAL A 286 1.08 -9.52 -4.58
CA VAL A 286 1.93 -10.71 -4.72
C VAL A 286 2.00 -11.13 -6.18
N PHE A 287 0.87 -11.09 -6.90
CA PHE A 287 0.81 -11.49 -8.31
C PHE A 287 1.39 -10.44 -9.24
N THR A 288 1.23 -9.15 -8.95
CA THR A 288 1.93 -8.10 -9.69
C THR A 288 3.44 -8.15 -9.47
N ASN A 289 3.89 -8.43 -8.23
CA ASN A 289 5.30 -8.68 -7.91
C ASN A 289 5.85 -9.89 -8.67
N ASN A 290 5.09 -10.98 -8.78
CA ASN A 290 5.44 -12.16 -9.58
C ASN A 290 5.51 -11.85 -11.09
N ALA A 291 4.74 -10.87 -11.57
CA ALA A 291 4.85 -10.34 -12.92
C ALA A 291 6.03 -9.38 -13.13
N GLY A 292 6.88 -9.19 -12.11
CA GLY A 292 8.07 -8.35 -12.16
C GLY A 292 7.82 -6.88 -11.83
N ILE A 293 6.68 -6.54 -11.24
CA ILE A 293 6.32 -5.16 -10.88
C ILE A 293 6.39 -5.00 -9.37
N ARG A 294 7.40 -4.24 -8.91
CA ARG A 294 7.58 -3.89 -7.50
C ARG A 294 6.35 -3.14 -6.99
N THR A 295 5.52 -3.82 -6.22
CA THR A 295 4.21 -3.32 -5.78
C THR A 295 4.12 -3.43 -4.26
N ILE A 296 3.76 -2.33 -3.62
CA ILE A 296 3.40 -2.31 -2.20
C ILE A 296 1.90 -2.48 -2.04
N ASP A 297 1.47 -2.83 -0.84
CA ASP A 297 0.09 -2.87 -0.42
C ASP A 297 -0.16 -1.89 0.75
N ILE A 298 -1.23 -1.11 0.62
CA ILE A 298 -1.75 -0.22 1.66
C ILE A 298 -3.07 -0.84 2.11
N ILE A 299 -2.99 -1.58 3.21
CA ILE A 299 -4.08 -2.39 3.73
C ILE A 299 -4.35 -2.14 5.21
N ASP A 300 -5.63 -2.12 5.61
CA ASP A 300 -6.04 -2.02 7.02
C ASP A 300 -5.91 -3.38 7.73
N PHE A 301 -4.65 -3.79 7.86
CA PHE A 301 -4.22 -5.02 8.51
C PHE A 301 -3.35 -4.70 9.73
N LEU A 302 -3.78 -5.20 10.88
CA LEU A 302 -3.17 -4.86 12.15
C LEU A 302 -1.76 -5.47 12.26
N PRO A 303 -0.81 -4.79 12.91
CA PRO A 303 0.54 -5.33 13.13
C PRO A 303 0.59 -6.68 13.88
N ASN A 304 -0.48 -7.07 14.56
CA ASN A 304 -0.59 -8.38 15.24
C ASN A 304 -0.96 -9.52 14.30
N GLY A 305 -1.16 -9.26 13.00
CA GLY A 305 -1.51 -10.27 12.01
C GLY A 305 -3.01 -10.54 11.89
N GLU A 306 -3.86 -9.62 12.36
CA GLU A 306 -5.30 -9.73 12.31
C GLU A 306 -5.94 -8.64 11.44
N PHE A 307 -7.04 -8.99 10.77
CA PHE A 307 -7.88 -8.00 10.13
C PHE A 307 -8.79 -7.29 11.14
N GLN A 308 -9.27 -6.12 10.75
CA GLN A 308 -10.28 -5.40 11.52
C GLN A 308 -11.57 -6.22 11.69
N PRO A 309 -12.35 -6.02 12.77
CA PRO A 309 -13.56 -6.80 13.05
C PRO A 309 -14.65 -6.77 11.97
N TYR A 310 -14.62 -5.79 11.06
CA TYR A 310 -15.59 -5.70 9.96
C TYR A 310 -15.26 -6.61 8.77
N HIS A 311 -14.00 -7.04 8.63
CA HIS A 311 -13.52 -7.81 7.48
C HIS A 311 -14.33 -9.11 7.31
N HIS A 312 -14.81 -9.39 6.10
CA HIS A 312 -15.67 -10.54 5.78
C HIS A 312 -16.91 -10.69 6.69
N THR A 313 -17.50 -9.57 7.11
CA THR A 313 -18.74 -9.53 7.89
C THR A 313 -19.79 -8.64 7.22
N THR A 314 -21.06 -8.78 7.60
CA THR A 314 -22.11 -7.82 7.17
C THR A 314 -21.94 -6.42 7.77
N GLN A 315 -20.96 -6.22 8.67
CA GLN A 315 -20.61 -4.89 9.19
C GLN A 315 -19.73 -4.09 8.23
N ASP A 316 -19.14 -4.72 7.20
CA ASP A 316 -18.48 -3.99 6.14
C ASP A 316 -19.51 -3.33 5.19
N ASN A 317 -19.96 -2.15 5.60
CA ASN A 317 -20.96 -1.35 4.91
C ASN A 317 -20.66 0.15 5.10
N MET A 318 -21.48 1.04 4.53
CA MET A 318 -21.21 2.49 4.55
C MET A 318 -21.09 3.13 5.94
N SER A 319 -21.58 2.48 7.00
CA SER A 319 -21.48 3.01 8.38
C SER A 319 -20.06 3.07 8.92
N ILE A 320 -19.15 2.23 8.41
CA ILE A 320 -17.75 2.20 8.85
C ILE A 320 -16.85 3.12 8.04
N ILE A 321 -17.31 3.65 6.91
CA ILE A 321 -16.48 4.44 6.00
C ILE A 321 -16.29 5.86 6.52
N ASP A 322 -15.04 6.32 6.49
CA ASP A 322 -14.64 7.63 7.00
C ASP A 322 -13.89 8.45 5.95
N ARG A 323 -14.33 9.71 5.78
CA ARG A 323 -13.74 10.64 4.82
C ARG A 323 -12.29 10.97 5.13
N ARG A 324 -11.89 11.00 6.41
CA ARG A 324 -10.51 11.32 6.80
C ARG A 324 -9.58 10.18 6.45
N THR A 325 -10.01 8.92 6.62
CA THR A 325 -9.23 7.76 6.13
C THR A 325 -9.03 7.84 4.61
N LEU A 326 -10.10 8.01 3.83
CA LEU A 326 -10.03 8.16 2.37
C LEU A 326 -9.14 9.35 1.96
N LYS A 327 -9.22 10.48 2.69
CA LYS A 327 -8.37 11.66 2.48
C LYS A 327 -6.90 11.37 2.73
N ALA A 328 -6.57 10.67 3.81
CA ALA A 328 -5.20 10.36 4.19
C ALA A 328 -4.52 9.55 3.09
N VAL A 329 -5.19 8.50 2.61
CA VAL A 329 -4.66 7.66 1.53
C VAL A 329 -4.59 8.43 0.21
N GLY A 330 -5.72 8.98 -0.24
CA GLY A 330 -5.78 9.66 -1.54
C GLY A 330 -4.86 10.87 -1.66
N GLN A 331 -4.74 11.70 -0.61
CA GLN A 331 -3.83 12.86 -0.64
C GLN A 331 -2.36 12.44 -0.60
N THR A 332 -2.01 11.40 0.16
CA THR A 332 -0.66 10.85 0.17
C THR A 332 -0.26 10.41 -1.23
N LEU A 333 -1.11 9.63 -1.89
CA LEU A 333 -0.80 9.09 -3.21
C LEU A 333 -0.73 10.17 -4.30
N LEU A 334 -1.64 11.16 -4.29
CA LEU A 334 -1.49 12.31 -5.19
C LEU A 334 -0.17 13.04 -4.95
N THR A 335 0.26 13.21 -3.70
CA THR A 335 1.52 13.89 -3.38
C THR A 335 2.73 13.08 -3.84
N VAL A 336 2.69 11.75 -3.67
CA VAL A 336 3.71 10.83 -4.20
C VAL A 336 3.82 10.95 -5.72
N LEU A 337 2.69 10.90 -6.44
CA LEU A 337 2.67 11.00 -7.90
C LEU A 337 3.23 12.33 -8.43
N TYR A 338 2.99 13.43 -7.72
CA TYR A 338 3.50 14.76 -8.07
C TYR A 338 4.97 14.97 -7.72
N GLY A 339 5.54 14.06 -6.91
CA GLY A 339 6.97 14.04 -6.59
C GLY A 339 7.80 13.20 -7.56
N GLU A 340 7.15 12.52 -8.51
CA GLU A 340 7.82 11.75 -9.56
C GLU A 340 8.36 12.61 -10.70
#